data_AF-A0A9N9N580-F1
#
_entry.id   AF-A0A9N9N580-F1
#
_cell.length_a   1.000
_cell.length_b   1.000
_cell.length_c   1.000
_cell.angle_alpha   90.00
_cell.angle_beta   90.00
_cell.angle_gamma   90.00
#
_symmetry.space_group_name_H-M   'P 1'
#
loop_
_entity.id
_entity.type
_entity.pdbx_description
1 polymer ?
#
loop_
_entity_poly.entity_id
_entity_poly.type
_entity_poly.pdbx_seq_one_letter_code
_entity_poly.pdbx_strand_id
1 'polypeptide(L)'
;NALVKPREDYVDVFFRHLEQCTIEWTPEKFYAPYISLVQASGTGKSRLLRELAFEKDVLVVYICLRDSITRGYPNRSIIADVITKKDTSETYYLTFLLALFDVCSKFLDQQLRENAEETCGRVFDIFISDKNDETFDLQNHFWNEVMEQMKLQEVSTDIKEKIANRYKNLM
;
A
#
# COMPACT_ATOMS: atom_id res chain seq x y z
N ASN A 1 -6.58 23.62 39.36
CA ASN A 1 -6.42 22.38 38.57
C ASN A 1 -6.74 22.66 37.12
N ALA A 2 -5.74 23.05 36.34
CA ALA A 2 -5.88 23.22 34.90
C ALA A 2 -6.10 21.84 34.28
N LEU A 3 -7.19 21.71 33.52
CA LEU A 3 -7.49 20.54 32.71
C LEU A 3 -6.33 20.33 31.74
N VAL A 4 -5.53 19.29 31.95
CA VAL A 4 -4.56 18.81 30.96
C VAL A 4 -5.37 18.43 29.73
N LYS A 5 -5.23 19.21 28.65
CA LYS A 5 -5.79 18.88 27.34
C LYS A 5 -5.35 17.44 27.02
N PRO A 6 -6.26 16.51 26.65
CA PRO A 6 -5.85 15.17 26.27
C PRO A 6 -4.76 15.28 25.21
N ARG A 7 -3.65 14.55 25.40
CA ARG A 7 -2.59 14.46 24.41
C ARG A 7 -3.24 13.96 23.13
N GLU A 8 -3.18 14.77 22.08
CA GLU A 8 -3.75 14.42 20.79
C GLU A 8 -3.12 13.13 20.28
N ASP A 9 -3.94 12.26 19.69
CA ASP A 9 -3.47 10.98 19.17
C ASP A 9 -2.47 11.21 18.02
N TYR A 10 -1.35 10.49 18.04
CA TYR A 10 -0.36 10.57 16.97
C TYR A 10 -0.93 10.12 15.62
N VAL A 11 -1.89 9.19 15.63
CA VAL A 11 -2.60 8.74 14.44
C VAL A 11 -3.44 9.87 13.85
N ASP A 12 -4.16 10.62 14.70
CA ASP A 12 -4.94 11.79 14.29
C ASP A 12 -4.07 12.89 13.68
N VAL A 13 -2.94 13.20 14.33
CA VAL A 13 -2.00 14.21 13.84
C VAL A 13 -1.43 13.80 12.49
N PHE A 14 -1.03 12.53 12.34
CA PHE A 14 -0.47 12.02 11.10
C PHE A 14 -1.52 11.99 9.98
N PHE A 15 -2.74 11.52 10.26
CA PHE A 15 -3.82 11.48 9.28
C PHE A 15 -4.17 12.86 8.74
N ARG A 16 -4.33 13.86 9.61
CA ARG A 16 -4.57 15.25 9.15
C ARG A 16 -3.42 15.82 8.35
N HIS A 17 -2.19 15.43 8.67
CA HIS A 17 -1.04 15.84 7.86
C HIS A 17 -1.12 15.24 6.44
N LEU A 18 -1.52 13.96 6.31
CA LEU A 18 -1.77 13.34 5.02
C LEU A 18 -2.89 14.06 4.26
N GLU A 19 -4.02 14.35 4.90
CA GLU A 19 -5.13 15.10 4.29
C GLU A 19 -4.68 16.48 3.78
N GLN A 20 -3.90 17.21 4.59
CA GLN A 20 -3.35 18.51 4.20
C GLN A 20 -2.40 18.38 3.01
N CYS A 21 -1.51 17.39 3.00
CA CYS A 21 -0.63 17.13 1.88
C CYS A 21 -1.41 16.80 0.60
N THR A 22 -2.50 16.05 0.69
CA THR A 22 -3.37 15.74 -0.45
C THR A 22 -4.06 17.00 -0.99
N ILE A 23 -4.55 17.88 -0.11
CA ILE A 23 -5.20 19.14 -0.51
C ILE A 23 -4.21 20.10 -1.18
N GLU A 24 -2.97 20.16 -0.68
CA GLU A 24 -1.94 21.05 -1.22
C GLU A 24 -1.28 20.51 -2.49
N TRP A 25 -1.44 19.22 -2.78
CA TRP A 25 -0.79 18.60 -3.92
C TRP A 25 -1.33 19.17 -5.23
N THR A 26 -0.44 19.69 -6.05
CA THR A 26 -0.69 20.04 -7.44
C THR A 26 0.53 19.64 -8.29
N PRO A 27 0.33 19.19 -9.54
CA PRO A 27 1.44 18.78 -10.40
C PRO A 27 2.39 19.93 -10.77
N GLU A 28 1.96 21.19 -10.64
CA GLU A 28 2.81 22.37 -10.86
C GLU A 28 3.79 22.61 -9.70
N LYS A 29 3.41 22.22 -8.48
CA LYS A 29 4.18 22.47 -7.26
C LYS A 29 4.99 21.26 -6.81
N PHE A 30 4.51 20.05 -7.06
CA PHE A 30 5.11 18.80 -6.59
C PHE A 30 5.30 17.80 -7.71
N TYR A 31 6.40 17.05 -7.64
CA TYR A 31 6.72 16.02 -8.65
C TYR A 31 5.72 14.85 -8.65
N ALA A 32 5.27 14.41 -7.48
CA ALA A 32 4.32 13.31 -7.33
C ALA A 32 3.69 13.31 -5.92
N PRO A 33 2.51 12.68 -5.73
CA PRO A 33 1.79 12.65 -4.45
C PRO A 33 2.35 11.56 -3.52
N TYR A 34 3.60 11.72 -3.06
CA TYR A 34 4.21 10.84 -2.06
C TYR A 34 4.83 11.61 -0.91
N ILE A 35 4.93 10.94 0.24
CA ILE A 35 5.60 11.44 1.44
C ILE A 35 6.64 10.42 1.92
N SER A 36 7.74 10.92 2.48
CA SER A 36 8.78 10.09 3.09
C SER A 36 8.65 10.09 4.61
N LEU A 37 8.38 8.92 5.21
CA LEU A 37 8.42 8.72 6.66
C LEU A 37 9.79 8.15 7.09
N VAL A 38 10.67 9.02 7.59
CA VAL A 38 12.05 8.66 7.95
C VAL A 38 12.22 8.61 9.46
N GLN A 39 12.49 7.43 10.02
CA GLN A 39 12.79 7.24 11.44
C GLN A 39 13.69 6.02 11.66
N ALA A 40 14.42 5.99 12.79
CA ALA A 40 15.24 4.85 13.20
C ALA A 40 14.44 3.54 13.28
N SER A 41 15.10 2.39 13.18
CA SER A 41 14.44 1.08 13.33
C SER A 41 13.77 0.94 14.71
N GLY A 42 12.66 0.20 14.80
CA GLY A 42 11.95 -0.04 16.06
C GLY A 42 11.15 1.13 16.64
N THR A 43 11.07 2.26 15.95
CA THR A 43 10.37 3.48 16.41
C THR A 43 8.86 3.50 16.16
N GLY A 44 8.27 2.40 15.66
CA GLY A 44 6.83 2.27 15.48
C GLY A 44 6.28 2.70 14.12
N LYS A 45 7.09 2.89 13.07
CA LYS A 45 6.60 3.21 11.71
C LYS A 45 5.51 2.26 11.21
N SER A 46 5.75 0.95 11.23
CA SER A 46 4.75 -0.04 10.80
C SER A 46 3.53 -0.05 11.71
N ARG A 47 3.71 0.25 13.00
CA ARG A 47 2.61 0.38 13.95
C ARG A 47 1.73 1.59 13.64
N LEU A 48 2.32 2.74 13.34
CA LEU A 48 1.59 3.94 12.92
C LEU A 48 0.75 3.68 11.66
N LEU A 49 1.31 2.97 10.67
CA LEU A 49 0.56 2.60 9.46
C LEU A 49 -0.57 1.59 9.74
N ARG A 50 -0.34 0.67 10.68
CA ARG A 50 -1.38 -0.27 11.14
C ARG A 50 -2.52 0.49 11.83
N GLU A 51 -2.20 1.33 12.82
CA GLU A 51 -3.18 2.12 13.56
C GLU A 51 -3.94 3.07 12.61
N LEU A 52 -3.27 3.65 11.63
CA LEU A 52 -3.94 4.41 10.56
C LEU A 52 -4.98 3.57 9.81
N ALA A 53 -4.66 2.32 9.46
CA ALA A 53 -5.58 1.42 8.77
C ALA A 53 -6.77 0.99 9.64
N PHE A 54 -6.56 0.75 10.94
CA PHE A 54 -7.62 0.37 11.87
C PHE A 54 -8.50 1.55 12.28
N GLU A 55 -7.92 2.70 12.59
CA GLU A 55 -8.62 3.83 13.21
C GLU A 55 -9.19 4.83 12.19
N LYS A 56 -8.59 4.91 11.00
CA LYS A 56 -8.99 5.86 9.94
C LYS A 56 -9.54 5.16 8.70
N ASP A 57 -9.64 3.83 8.73
CA ASP A 57 -10.11 3.00 7.61
C ASP A 57 -9.39 3.31 6.30
N VAL A 58 -8.08 3.56 6.40
CA VAL A 58 -7.22 3.84 5.24
C VAL A 58 -6.67 2.51 4.72
N LEU A 59 -6.93 2.21 3.44
CA LEU A 59 -6.31 1.06 2.78
C LEU A 59 -4.79 1.27 2.68
N VAL A 60 -4.03 0.39 3.33
CA VAL A 60 -2.57 0.41 3.28
C VAL A 60 -2.06 -0.90 2.67
N VAL A 61 -1.58 -0.82 1.43
CA VAL A 61 -0.88 -1.94 0.77
C VAL A 61 0.56 -1.98 1.25
N TYR A 62 0.88 -2.91 2.14
CA TYR A 62 2.21 -2.98 2.74
C TYR A 62 3.22 -3.72 1.84
N ILE A 63 4.33 -3.05 1.50
CA ILE A 63 5.43 -3.62 0.71
C ILE A 63 6.76 -3.34 1.40
N CYS A 64 7.48 -4.39 1.78
CA CYS A 64 8.82 -4.30 2.35
C CYS A 64 9.89 -4.67 1.31
N LEU A 65 10.66 -3.68 0.86
CA LEU A 65 11.74 -3.83 -0.12
C LEU A 65 13.10 -4.19 0.52
N ARG A 66 13.12 -4.58 1.79
CA ARG A 66 14.34 -4.95 2.53
C ARG A 66 15.12 -6.04 1.80
N ASP A 67 16.45 -5.94 1.75
CA ASP A 67 17.34 -6.96 1.15
C ASP A 67 17.03 -8.38 1.66
N SER A 68 16.99 -9.35 0.75
CA SER A 68 16.62 -10.75 1.03
C SER A 68 17.55 -11.45 2.02
N ILE A 69 18.78 -10.96 2.20
CA ILE A 69 19.78 -11.54 3.11
C ILE A 69 19.56 -11.02 4.55
N THR A 70 18.89 -9.88 4.71
CA THR A 70 18.74 -9.24 6.02
C THR A 70 17.57 -9.80 6.82
N ARG A 71 17.80 -10.08 8.11
CA ARG A 71 16.81 -10.66 9.03
C ARG A 71 16.04 -9.59 9.79
N GLY A 72 14.90 -9.99 10.37
CA GLY A 72 14.09 -9.18 11.29
C GLY A 72 12.72 -8.82 10.73
N TYR A 73 11.90 -8.15 11.54
CA TYR A 73 10.53 -7.78 11.18
C TYR A 73 10.44 -6.35 10.64
N PRO A 74 9.53 -6.06 9.70
CA PRO A 74 8.75 -7.03 8.91
C PRO A 74 9.61 -7.70 7.83
N ASN A 75 9.14 -8.87 7.37
CA ASN A 75 9.82 -9.65 6.34
C ASN A 75 9.76 -8.95 4.98
N ARG A 76 10.73 -9.26 4.10
CA ARG A 76 10.70 -8.83 2.69
C ARG A 76 9.42 -9.36 2.03
N SER A 77 8.70 -8.50 1.33
CA SER A 77 7.49 -8.90 0.59
C SER A 77 7.86 -9.73 -0.63
N ILE A 78 7.00 -10.68 -1.00
CA ILE A 78 7.22 -11.55 -2.18
C ILE A 78 7.32 -10.76 -3.47
N ILE A 79 6.55 -9.68 -3.58
CA ILE A 79 6.55 -8.79 -4.74
C ILE A 79 7.82 -7.91 -4.82
N ALA A 80 8.68 -7.90 -3.80
CA ALA A 80 9.82 -7.00 -3.77
C ALA A 80 10.78 -7.23 -4.94
N ASP A 81 10.99 -8.48 -5.36
CA ASP A 81 11.87 -8.80 -6.48
C ASP A 81 11.31 -8.34 -7.82
N VAL A 82 9.98 -8.30 -7.97
CA VAL A 82 9.29 -7.74 -9.14
C VAL A 82 9.54 -6.23 -9.22
N ILE A 83 9.43 -5.53 -8.09
CA ILE A 83 9.60 -4.06 -8.03
C ILE A 83 11.06 -3.64 -8.17
N THR A 84 11.99 -4.40 -7.57
CA THR A 84 13.43 -4.08 -7.58
C THR A 84 14.19 -4.70 -8.75
N LYS A 85 13.49 -5.27 -9.73
CA LYS A 85 14.10 -5.83 -10.94
C LYS A 85 14.87 -4.75 -11.70
N LYS A 86 16.08 -5.07 -12.14
CA LYS A 86 16.91 -4.16 -12.95
C LYS A 86 16.41 -4.09 -14.40
N ASP A 87 16.73 -3.00 -15.08
CA ASP A 87 16.47 -2.78 -16.51
C ASP A 87 14.98 -2.89 -16.90
N THR A 88 14.10 -2.41 -16.01
CA THR A 88 12.66 -2.34 -16.21
C THR A 88 12.26 -1.06 -16.95
N SER A 89 11.22 -1.13 -17.77
CA SER A 89 10.67 0.03 -18.48
C SER A 89 9.59 0.72 -17.63
N GLU A 90 9.28 1.97 -17.94
CA GLU A 90 8.10 2.65 -17.39
C GLU A 90 6.83 1.82 -17.58
N THR A 91 6.65 1.24 -18.78
CA THR A 91 5.53 0.35 -19.09
C THR A 91 5.42 -0.81 -18.11
N TYR A 92 6.55 -1.41 -17.70
CA TYR A 92 6.54 -2.51 -16.73
C TYR A 92 5.94 -2.09 -15.38
N TYR A 93 6.34 -0.92 -14.85
CA TYR A 93 5.79 -0.41 -13.59
C TYR A 93 4.33 0.04 -13.73
N LEU A 94 3.97 0.60 -14.88
CA LEU A 94 2.59 0.94 -15.19
C LEU A 94 1.70 -0.32 -15.24
N THR A 95 2.17 -1.41 -15.83
CA THR A 95 1.50 -2.71 -15.79
C THR A 95 1.38 -3.25 -14.36
N PHE A 96 2.45 -3.14 -13.55
CA PHE A 96 2.40 -3.52 -12.14
C PHE A 96 1.33 -2.74 -11.38
N LEU A 97 1.30 -1.41 -11.51
CA LEU A 97 0.32 -0.56 -10.82
C LEU A 97 -1.11 -0.87 -11.26
N LEU A 98 -1.35 -1.06 -12.56
CA LEU A 98 -2.66 -1.46 -13.06
C LEU A 98 -3.13 -2.80 -12.49
N ALA A 99 -2.26 -3.81 -12.53
CA ALA A 99 -2.54 -5.12 -11.96
C ALA A 99 -2.81 -5.02 -10.45
N LEU A 100 -1.97 -4.27 -9.73
CA LEU A 100 -2.13 -4.03 -8.30
C LEU A 100 -3.49 -3.40 -8.00
N PHE A 101 -3.87 -2.31 -8.67
CA PHE A 101 -5.13 -1.64 -8.41
C PHE A 101 -6.34 -2.49 -8.75
N ASP A 102 -6.29 -3.28 -9.83
CA ASP A 102 -7.35 -4.20 -10.19
C ASP A 102 -7.55 -5.29 -9.13
N VAL A 103 -6.47 -5.95 -8.72
CA VAL A 103 -6.52 -6.99 -7.67
C VAL A 103 -6.88 -6.39 -6.32
N CYS A 104 -6.34 -5.23 -5.95
CA CYS A 104 -6.69 -4.52 -4.71
C CYS A 104 -8.18 -4.25 -4.61
N SER A 105 -8.82 -3.76 -5.68
CA SER A 105 -10.26 -3.48 -5.68
C SER A 105 -11.09 -4.74 -5.41
N LYS A 106 -10.82 -5.84 -6.13
CA LYS A 106 -11.51 -7.12 -5.97
C LYS A 106 -11.29 -7.72 -4.59
N PHE A 107 -10.04 -7.66 -4.11
CA PHE A 107 -9.67 -8.18 -2.81
C PHE A 107 -10.35 -7.41 -1.69
N LEU A 108 -10.32 -6.07 -1.72
CA LEU A 108 -10.99 -5.23 -0.72
C LEU A 108 -12.51 -5.47 -0.74
N ASP A 109 -13.13 -5.53 -1.91
CA ASP A 109 -14.56 -5.83 -2.04
C ASP A 109 -14.92 -7.20 -1.44
N GLN A 110 -14.06 -8.20 -1.60
CA GLN A 110 -14.24 -9.51 -0.98
C GLN A 110 -14.12 -9.42 0.55
N GLN A 111 -13.09 -8.74 1.05
CA GLN A 111 -12.89 -8.59 2.49
C GLN A 111 -14.03 -7.80 3.15
N LEU A 112 -14.56 -6.77 2.49
CA LEU A 112 -15.74 -6.02 2.92
C LEU A 112 -16.99 -6.91 3.02
N ARG A 113 -17.19 -7.83 2.06
CA ARG A 113 -18.33 -8.77 2.09
C ARG A 113 -18.22 -9.80 3.22
N GLU A 114 -17.01 -10.22 3.56
CA GLU A 114 -16.74 -11.19 4.62
C GLU A 114 -16.77 -10.55 6.02
N ASN A 115 -16.30 -9.31 6.14
CA ASN A 115 -16.33 -8.54 7.37
C ASN A 115 -16.25 -7.02 7.09
N ALA A 116 -17.30 -6.29 7.47
CA ALA A 116 -17.41 -4.86 7.20
C ALA A 116 -16.71 -3.98 8.25
N GLU A 117 -16.41 -4.50 9.45
CA GLU A 117 -15.74 -3.73 10.49
C GLU A 117 -14.23 -3.92 10.40
N GLU A 118 -13.48 -2.81 10.54
CA GLU A 118 -12.01 -2.78 10.54
C GLU A 118 -11.37 -3.44 9.30
N THR A 119 -12.07 -3.44 8.16
CA THR A 119 -11.64 -4.16 6.96
C THR A 119 -10.25 -3.73 6.52
N CYS A 120 -9.95 -2.43 6.48
CA CYS A 120 -8.61 -1.95 6.11
C CYS A 120 -7.53 -2.38 7.10
N GLY A 121 -7.83 -2.38 8.40
CA GLY A 121 -6.93 -2.89 9.44
C GLY A 121 -6.60 -4.37 9.26
N ARG A 122 -7.63 -5.20 9.00
CA ARG A 122 -7.44 -6.62 8.71
C ARG A 122 -6.65 -6.86 7.42
N VAL A 123 -6.93 -6.09 6.37
CA VAL A 123 -6.17 -6.14 5.12
C VAL A 123 -4.69 -5.78 5.35
N PHE A 124 -4.40 -4.79 6.20
CA PHE A 124 -3.03 -4.47 6.59
C PHE A 124 -2.35 -5.66 7.29
N ASP A 125 -3.05 -6.31 8.22
CA ASP A 125 -2.52 -7.48 8.94
C ASP A 125 -2.24 -8.65 7.99
N ILE A 126 -3.06 -8.86 6.96
CA ILE A 126 -2.78 -9.81 5.88
C ILE A 126 -1.49 -9.39 5.14
N PHE A 127 -1.32 -8.12 4.78
CA PHE A 127 -0.13 -7.71 4.02
C PHE A 127 1.17 -7.73 4.79
N ILE A 128 1.15 -7.68 6.12
CA ILE A 128 2.36 -7.75 6.95
C ILE A 128 2.61 -9.15 7.54
N SER A 129 1.71 -10.10 7.31
CA SER A 129 1.79 -11.47 7.83
C SER A 129 3.10 -12.16 7.45
N ASP A 130 3.64 -12.94 8.38
CA ASP A 130 4.75 -13.84 8.14
C ASP A 130 4.30 -15.28 7.87
N LYS A 131 5.22 -16.13 7.41
CA LYS A 131 4.94 -17.52 7.02
C LYS A 131 4.33 -18.42 8.11
N ASN A 132 4.36 -18.00 9.37
CA ASN A 132 3.78 -18.74 10.48
C ASN A 132 2.40 -18.19 10.86
N ASP A 133 1.99 -17.05 10.29
CA ASP A 133 0.66 -16.46 10.47
C ASP A 133 -0.36 -17.18 9.58
N GLU A 134 -1.58 -17.36 10.10
CA GLU A 134 -2.68 -18.02 9.38
C GLU A 134 -3.13 -17.26 8.12
N THR A 135 -2.85 -15.97 8.05
CA THR A 135 -3.18 -15.09 6.92
C THR A 135 -2.12 -15.07 5.82
N PHE A 136 -0.99 -15.76 6.01
CA PHE A 136 0.10 -15.80 5.03
C PHE A 136 -0.33 -16.34 3.67
N ASP A 137 -1.20 -17.34 3.65
CA ASP A 137 -1.71 -17.91 2.40
C ASP A 137 -2.57 -16.90 1.63
N LEU A 138 -3.33 -16.06 2.34
CA LEU A 138 -4.09 -14.95 1.74
C LEU A 138 -3.16 -13.88 1.17
N GLN A 139 -2.10 -13.53 1.90
CA GLN A 139 -1.06 -12.62 1.41
C GLN A 139 -0.40 -13.16 0.13
N ASN A 140 -0.03 -14.44 0.12
CA ASN A 140 0.57 -15.10 -1.03
C ASN A 140 -0.36 -15.13 -2.22
N HIS A 141 -1.64 -15.49 -1.99
CA HIS A 141 -2.64 -15.54 -3.03
C HIS A 141 -2.82 -14.16 -3.68
N PHE A 142 -2.94 -13.11 -2.88
CA PHE A 142 -3.03 -11.73 -3.36
C PHE A 142 -1.84 -11.36 -4.27
N TRP A 143 -0.60 -11.56 -3.82
CA TRP A 143 0.57 -11.19 -4.63
C TRP A 143 0.74 -12.06 -5.88
N ASN A 144 0.36 -13.34 -5.81
CA ASN A 144 0.33 -14.22 -6.98
C ASN A 144 -0.69 -13.73 -8.01
N GLU A 145 -1.89 -13.34 -7.58
CA GLU A 145 -2.90 -12.78 -8.47
C GLU A 145 -2.42 -11.47 -9.12
N VAL A 146 -1.73 -10.60 -8.39
CA VAL A 146 -1.10 -9.40 -8.97
C VAL A 146 -0.11 -9.78 -10.07
N MET A 147 0.78 -10.75 -9.81
CA MET A 147 1.74 -11.20 -10.81
C MET A 147 1.10 -11.88 -12.03
N GLU A 148 -0.02 -12.58 -11.84
CA GLU A 148 -0.80 -13.15 -12.93
C GLU A 148 -1.48 -12.06 -13.76
N GLN A 149 -2.10 -11.07 -13.12
CA GLN A 149 -2.70 -9.93 -13.80
C GLN A 149 -1.67 -9.12 -14.59
N MET A 150 -0.44 -8.96 -14.08
CA MET A 150 0.65 -8.35 -14.85
C MET A 150 0.91 -9.09 -16.16
N LYS A 151 1.03 -10.42 -16.12
CA LYS A 151 1.30 -11.24 -17.32
C LYS A 151 0.16 -11.14 -18.34
N LEU A 152 -1.09 -11.09 -17.89
CA LEU A 152 -2.25 -10.93 -18.78
C LEU A 152 -2.24 -9.57 -19.48
N GLN A 153 -1.82 -8.53 -18.75
CA GLN A 153 -1.80 -7.16 -19.26
C GLN A 153 -0.62 -6.89 -20.20
N GLU A 154 0.55 -7.53 -20.01
CA GLU A 154 1.70 -7.44 -20.93
C GLU A 154 1.39 -7.87 -22.38
N VAL A 155 0.35 -8.69 -22.58
CA VAL A 155 -0.11 -9.15 -23.91
C VAL A 155 -0.99 -8.10 -24.60
N SER A 156 -1.50 -7.10 -23.86
CA SER A 156 -2.36 -6.04 -24.40
C SER A 156 -1.52 -4.87 -24.88
N THR A 157 -1.56 -4.55 -26.17
CA THR A 157 -0.80 -3.45 -26.79
C THR A 157 -1.21 -2.03 -26.35
N ASP A 158 -2.21 -1.89 -25.47
CA ASP A 158 -2.90 -0.63 -25.23
C ASP A 158 -2.89 -0.17 -23.76
N ILE A 159 -1.84 -0.56 -23.02
CA ILE A 159 -1.70 -0.28 -21.58
C ILE A 159 -1.70 1.23 -21.30
N LYS A 160 -1.00 2.02 -22.13
CA LYS A 160 -0.90 3.47 -21.96
C LYS A 160 -2.24 4.17 -22.15
N GLU A 161 -3.04 3.76 -23.12
CA GLU A 161 -4.38 4.33 -23.35
C GLU A 161 -5.35 3.92 -22.24
N LYS A 162 -5.28 2.66 -21.77
CA LYS A 162 -6.06 2.20 -20.61
C LYS A 162 -5.76 3.01 -19.34
N ILE A 163 -4.48 3.31 -19.09
CA ILE A 163 -4.06 4.13 -17.94
C ILE A 163 -4.52 5.57 -18.12
N ALA A 164 -4.24 6.17 -19.26
CA ALA A 164 -4.64 7.54 -19.55
C ALA A 164 -6.17 7.72 -19.42
N ASN A 165 -6.96 6.75 -19.88
CA ASN A 165 -8.41 6.79 -19.76
C ASN A 165 -8.90 6.53 -18.32
N ARG A 166 -8.30 5.56 -17.60
CA ARG A 166 -8.72 5.21 -16.22
C ARG A 166 -8.34 6.27 -15.20
N TYR A 167 -7.21 6.94 -15.38
CA TYR A 167 -6.68 7.94 -14.44
C TYR A 167 -6.80 9.38 -14.95
N LYS A 168 -7.54 9.62 -16.04
CA LYS A 168 -7.73 10.96 -16.64
C LYS A 168 -8.22 12.02 -15.66
N ASN A 169 -8.92 11.59 -14.61
CA ASN A 169 -9.50 12.48 -13.59
C ASN A 169 -8.66 12.53 -12.30
N LEU A 170 -7.51 11.82 -12.27
CA LEU A 170 -6.56 11.77 -11.16
C LEU A 170 -5.22 12.47 -11.49
N MET A 171 -5.04 12.91 -12.75
CA MET A 171 -3.93 13.72 -13.24
C MET A 171 -4.48 15.06 -13.75
#